data_AF-I1CC44-F1
#
_entry.id   AF-I1CC44-F1
#
_cell.length_a   1.000
_cell.length_b   1.000
_cell.length_c   1.000
_cell.angle_alpha   90.00
_cell.angle_beta   90.00
_cell.angle_gamma   90.00
#
_symmetry.space_group_name_H-M   'P 1'
#
loop_
_entity.id
_entity.type
_entity.pdbx_description
1 polymer ?
#
loop_
_entity_poly.entity_id
_entity_poly.type
_entity_poly.pdbx_seq_one_letter_code
_entity_poly.pdbx_strand_id
1 'polypeptide(L)'
;MFDIYDGRVWNQLVDSNGQVFTSQPRSLMVSLNVDWFQPSDNMKHSSGAIYLAINNLPRNTRMKFSNIVLVGVIPGPHEPNDDQIQNFLKPLVDELLVLYNGVVMPTYQNPNGEVVRVALMSINCDMPAARKVAGYMGAMATKACNKCSTAFGRLSTGTRSSKPNFSDFDDENWVQRTWEQQRVDAYDWLTATHKAQQEEKQASSGTKWSEVHRLPYFDVVRYVTVDPMHNLFLGTPKKMIEVWQDFGLLDSTDFSAMATESTTIIIPRQYTKLSEGKISGAFANMKSDEWRTWVVALSPFLLKQRLSGEHFVNWLRYVDAVKLVTGPSITVEDIDTAHLLMKNFGKTCVELYGESMPTPNMHMHLHLKESFLDFGPSYSFWLYGFERLNGDMKDININFKTGFETTYATMFIQNVHTQDLVYSLHSFINSTNEDMLLLTKFIEEIGEVTNDESGLTPFDYSRFIDGPSLFNSTITGSEPLPPTSYPLKFNKKTELICHEHYDALKNYYMNTYAPMTTNTYIDTTIHSFKKITLLGQLYQPASDNSLSSSPSSFIQADYVKDTMQGDSGLGICPT
;
A
#
# COMPACT_ATOMS: atom_id res chain seq x y z
N MET A 1 13.06 14.64 6.65
CA MET A 1 11.68 14.14 6.77
C MET A 1 11.72 12.61 6.69
N PHE A 2 11.18 11.95 7.70
CA PHE A 2 11.17 10.50 7.92
C PHE A 2 9.75 9.92 7.96
N ASP A 3 8.72 10.73 8.16
CA ASP A 3 7.34 10.25 8.08
C ASP A 3 6.38 11.40 7.76
N ILE A 4 5.10 11.07 7.66
CA ILE A 4 3.99 12.01 7.50
C ILE A 4 3.93 13.06 8.62
N TYR A 5 4.47 12.74 9.80
CA TYR A 5 4.55 13.62 10.97
C TYR A 5 5.47 14.83 10.76
N ASP A 6 6.45 14.72 9.86
CA ASP A 6 7.36 15.83 9.54
C ASP A 6 6.75 16.78 8.49
N GLY A 7 5.62 16.39 7.89
CA GLY A 7 4.93 17.18 6.87
C GLY A 7 4.35 18.48 7.41
N ARG A 8 4.33 19.53 6.59
CA ARG A 8 3.74 20.82 6.97
C ARG A 8 2.28 20.67 7.40
N VAL A 9 1.48 19.83 6.72
CA VAL A 9 0.05 19.70 7.03
C VAL A 9 -0.17 19.11 8.42
N TRP A 10 0.64 18.13 8.82
CA TRP A 10 0.60 17.55 10.16
C TRP A 10 0.83 18.60 11.25
N ASN A 11 1.70 19.57 10.97
CA ASN A 11 2.15 20.58 11.93
C ASN A 11 1.43 21.94 11.81
N GLN A 12 0.60 22.13 10.77
CA GLN A 12 -0.04 23.43 10.46
C GLN A 12 -1.56 23.38 10.36
N LEU A 13 -2.18 22.21 10.22
CA LEU A 13 -3.64 22.12 10.26
C LEU A 13 -4.09 22.53 11.66
N VAL A 14 -4.88 23.61 11.73
CA VAL A 14 -5.36 24.18 12.99
C VAL A 14 -6.82 23.86 13.24
N ASP A 15 -7.20 23.78 14.51
CA ASP A 15 -8.59 23.66 14.92
C ASP A 15 -9.35 25.00 14.92
N SER A 16 -10.61 24.96 15.34
CA SER A 16 -11.48 26.15 15.48
C SER A 16 -10.95 27.20 16.46
N ASN A 17 -10.00 26.85 17.34
CA ASN A 17 -9.35 27.78 18.27
C ASN A 17 -8.00 28.28 17.72
N GLY A 18 -7.62 27.91 16.50
CA GLY A 18 -6.34 28.27 15.89
C GLY A 18 -5.15 27.50 16.44
N GLN A 19 -5.36 26.41 17.20
CA GLN A 19 -4.28 25.55 17.70
C GLN A 19 -4.01 24.40 16.74
N VAL A 20 -2.76 23.95 16.64
CA VAL A 20 -2.42 22.79 15.80
C VAL A 20 -3.26 21.58 16.21
N PHE A 21 -4.01 21.00 15.28
CA PHE A 21 -5.00 19.97 15.55
C PHE A 21 -4.38 18.75 16.25
N THR A 22 -3.22 18.31 15.77
CA THR A 22 -2.46 17.17 16.31
C THR A 22 -1.80 17.43 17.67
N SER A 23 -1.79 18.68 18.16
CA SER A 23 -1.26 19.02 19.49
C SER A 23 -2.19 18.57 20.62
N GLN A 24 -3.47 18.35 20.33
CA GLN A 24 -4.47 17.90 21.29
C GLN A 24 -4.48 16.36 21.39
N PRO A 25 -4.54 15.78 22.61
CA PRO A 25 -4.60 14.33 22.79
C PRO A 25 -5.75 13.69 22.00
N ARG A 26 -5.50 12.51 21.41
CA ARG A 26 -6.49 11.73 20.65
C ARG A 26 -7.10 12.48 19.45
N SER A 27 -6.31 13.37 18.85
CA SER A 27 -6.63 13.99 17.57
C SER A 27 -6.02 13.15 16.43
N LEU A 28 -6.89 12.48 15.69
CA LEU A 28 -6.54 11.56 14.63
C LEU A 28 -6.62 12.26 13.27
N MET A 29 -5.58 12.08 12.48
CA MET A 29 -5.51 12.52 11.09
C MET A 29 -5.75 11.31 10.19
N VAL A 30 -6.68 11.42 9.24
CA VAL A 30 -6.98 10.32 8.31
C VAL A 30 -6.71 10.71 6.85
N SER A 31 -6.30 9.75 6.04
CA SER A 31 -6.14 9.90 4.58
C SER A 31 -7.24 9.12 3.86
N LEU A 32 -7.97 9.79 2.97
CA LEU A 32 -9.03 9.19 2.16
C LEU A 32 -8.45 8.62 0.87
N ASN A 33 -8.81 7.38 0.56
CA ASN A 33 -8.63 6.80 -0.76
C ASN A 33 -9.99 6.32 -1.30
N VAL A 34 -10.21 6.58 -2.59
CA VAL A 34 -11.33 6.02 -3.34
C VAL A 34 -10.74 5.44 -4.61
N ASP A 35 -11.00 4.16 -4.85
CA ASP A 35 -10.48 3.45 -6.00
C ASP A 35 -11.50 2.39 -6.47
N TRP A 36 -11.33 1.95 -7.71
CA TRP A 36 -12.22 1.02 -8.40
C TRP A 36 -11.47 -0.24 -8.76
N PHE A 37 -12.18 -1.34 -8.68
CA PHE A 37 -11.62 -2.63 -8.97
C PHE A 37 -12.65 -3.54 -9.64
N GLN A 38 -12.14 -4.35 -10.56
CA GLN A 38 -12.92 -5.39 -11.20
C GLN A 38 -12.90 -6.65 -10.33
N PRO A 39 -14.07 -7.18 -9.90
CA PRO A 39 -14.17 -8.39 -9.06
C PRO A 39 -13.60 -9.66 -9.70
N SER A 40 -13.65 -9.76 -11.03
CA SER A 40 -13.11 -10.89 -11.78
C SER A 40 -12.77 -10.49 -13.20
N ASP A 41 -11.64 -10.96 -13.74
CA ASP A 41 -11.15 -10.66 -15.10
C ASP A 41 -12.18 -10.96 -16.21
N ASN A 42 -13.10 -11.90 -15.97
CA ASN A 42 -14.12 -12.32 -16.94
C ASN A 42 -15.43 -11.51 -16.85
N MET A 43 -15.56 -10.58 -15.90
CA MET A 43 -16.78 -9.82 -15.66
C MET A 43 -16.60 -8.33 -15.98
N LYS A 44 -17.46 -7.78 -16.83
CA LYS A 44 -17.53 -6.32 -17.05
C LYS A 44 -18.29 -5.64 -15.91
N HIS A 45 -17.65 -5.54 -14.76
CA HIS A 45 -18.21 -4.93 -13.55
C HIS A 45 -17.11 -4.23 -12.78
N SER A 46 -17.31 -2.97 -12.44
CA SER A 46 -16.40 -2.18 -11.63
C SER A 46 -17.09 -1.82 -10.33
N SER A 47 -16.57 -2.31 -9.20
CA SER A 47 -16.99 -1.91 -7.86
C SER A 47 -15.96 -0.93 -7.30
N GLY A 48 -16.38 -0.01 -6.44
CA GLY A 48 -15.48 0.93 -5.78
C GLY A 48 -15.34 0.64 -4.30
N ALA A 49 -14.25 1.09 -3.68
CA ALA A 49 -14.11 1.10 -2.23
C ALA A 49 -13.66 2.47 -1.74
N ILE A 50 -14.12 2.84 -0.55
CA ILE A 50 -13.79 4.08 0.15
C ILE A 50 -13.05 3.70 1.43
N TYR A 51 -11.78 4.05 1.52
CA TYR A 51 -10.90 3.73 2.63
C TYR A 51 -10.46 4.97 3.39
N LEU A 52 -10.26 4.83 4.70
CA LEU A 52 -9.48 5.77 5.50
C LEU A 52 -8.28 5.05 6.12
N ALA A 53 -7.09 5.62 5.93
CA ALA A 53 -5.91 5.24 6.68
C ALA A 53 -5.73 6.17 7.89
N ILE A 54 -5.50 5.61 9.08
CA ILE A 54 -5.22 6.37 10.31
C ILE A 54 -3.74 6.75 10.33
N ASN A 55 -3.43 8.01 10.04
CA ASN A 55 -2.05 8.46 9.85
C ASN A 55 -1.23 8.46 11.14
N ASN A 56 -1.87 8.57 12.30
CA ASN A 56 -1.24 8.51 13.63
C ASN A 56 -0.62 7.15 13.98
N LEU A 57 -0.93 6.10 13.21
CA LEU A 57 -0.33 4.79 13.43
C LEU A 57 1.13 4.77 12.97
N PRO A 58 2.02 4.02 13.66
CA PRO A 58 3.39 3.81 13.21
C PRO A 58 3.46 3.34 11.76
N ARG A 59 4.43 3.85 11.00
CA ARG A 59 4.62 3.56 9.57
C ARG A 59 4.53 2.07 9.21
N ASN A 60 5.14 1.20 10.01
CA ASN A 60 5.20 -0.24 9.77
C ASN A 60 3.86 -0.97 9.96
N THR A 61 2.87 -0.33 10.57
CA THR A 61 1.53 -0.91 10.81
C THR A 61 0.41 -0.14 10.14
N ARG A 62 0.62 1.12 9.76
CA ARG A 62 -0.39 2.04 9.20
C ARG A 62 -1.20 1.47 8.04
N MET A 63 -0.55 0.77 7.10
CA MET A 63 -1.18 0.21 5.90
C MET A 63 -1.50 -1.28 6.02
N LYS A 64 -1.52 -1.86 7.23
CA LYS A 64 -2.01 -3.23 7.43
C LYS A 64 -3.51 -3.26 7.25
N PHE A 65 -4.02 -4.34 6.64
CA PHE A 65 -5.46 -4.55 6.42
C PHE A 65 -6.29 -4.30 7.69
N SER A 66 -5.85 -4.80 8.85
CA SER A 66 -6.52 -4.61 10.16
C SER A 66 -6.53 -3.18 10.70
N ASN A 67 -5.76 -2.26 10.12
CA ASN A 67 -5.62 -0.87 10.56
C ASN A 67 -6.25 0.15 9.60
N ILE A 68 -6.92 -0.34 8.56
CA ILE A 68 -7.61 0.48 7.57
C ILE A 68 -9.10 0.44 7.86
N VAL A 69 -9.75 1.59 7.80
CA VAL A 69 -11.19 1.70 7.93
C VAL A 69 -11.80 1.62 6.54
N LEU A 70 -12.59 0.59 6.27
CA LEU A 70 -13.48 0.56 5.11
C LEU A 70 -14.73 1.38 5.45
N VAL A 71 -14.87 2.52 4.80
CA VAL A 71 -16.03 3.41 4.96
C VAL A 71 -17.23 2.89 4.20
N GLY A 72 -17.00 2.34 3.00
CA GLY A 72 -18.06 1.79 2.18
C GLY A 72 -17.57 1.16 0.89
N VAL A 73 -18.43 0.32 0.31
CA VAL A 73 -18.23 -0.28 -1.01
C VAL A 73 -19.26 0.32 -1.96
N ILE A 74 -18.79 0.87 -3.08
CA ILE A 74 -19.62 1.45 -4.12
C ILE A 74 -20.04 0.33 -5.08
N PRO A 75 -21.34 0.09 -5.27
CA PRO A 75 -21.82 -0.96 -6.15
C PRO A 75 -21.50 -0.66 -7.61
N GLY A 76 -21.20 -1.71 -8.37
CA GLY A 76 -21.07 -1.61 -9.83
C GLY A 76 -22.42 -1.67 -10.54
N PRO A 77 -22.47 -1.97 -11.85
CA PRO A 77 -21.37 -2.48 -12.68
C PRO A 77 -20.45 -1.41 -13.27
N HIS A 78 -20.77 -0.13 -13.11
CA HIS A 78 -20.02 0.98 -13.66
C HIS A 78 -19.56 1.92 -12.54
N GLU A 79 -18.42 2.57 -12.77
CA GLU A 79 -17.99 3.64 -11.88
C GLU A 79 -19.07 4.73 -11.79
N PRO A 80 -19.35 5.27 -10.59
CA PRO A 80 -20.25 6.40 -10.45
C PRO A 80 -19.74 7.59 -11.26
N ASN A 81 -20.68 8.34 -11.82
CA ASN A 81 -20.40 9.66 -12.37
C ASN A 81 -20.10 10.67 -11.24
N ASP A 82 -19.71 11.89 -11.65
CA ASP A 82 -19.27 12.95 -10.75
C ASP A 82 -20.32 13.36 -9.70
N ASP A 83 -21.61 13.23 -10.01
CA ASP A 83 -22.70 13.55 -9.07
C ASP A 83 -23.02 12.35 -8.17
N GLN A 84 -23.02 11.13 -8.73
CA GLN A 84 -23.33 9.90 -8.00
C GLN A 84 -22.33 9.62 -6.88
N ILE A 85 -21.04 9.86 -7.11
CA ILE A 85 -20.00 9.65 -6.09
C ILE A 85 -20.22 10.55 -4.86
N GLN A 86 -20.81 11.74 -5.03
CA GLN A 86 -21.09 12.65 -3.92
C GLN A 86 -22.11 12.05 -2.93
N ASN A 87 -23.06 11.25 -3.42
CA ASN A 87 -24.02 10.56 -2.54
C ASN A 87 -23.33 9.54 -1.62
N PHE A 88 -22.22 8.93 -2.07
CA PHE A 88 -21.43 8.00 -1.27
C PHE A 88 -20.45 8.71 -0.33
N LEU A 89 -19.97 9.89 -0.70
CA LEU A 89 -19.08 10.71 0.14
C LEU A 89 -19.84 11.47 1.24
N LYS A 90 -21.13 11.77 1.02
CA LYS A 90 -21.95 12.56 1.94
C LYS A 90 -21.95 12.01 3.38
N PRO A 91 -22.22 10.71 3.65
CA PRO A 91 -22.22 10.19 5.01
C PRO A 91 -20.86 10.32 5.70
N LEU A 92 -19.77 10.04 4.96
CA LEU A 92 -18.41 10.22 5.47
C LEU A 92 -18.13 11.68 5.87
N VAL A 93 -18.53 12.63 5.02
CA VAL A 93 -18.35 14.06 5.30
C VAL A 93 -19.21 14.51 6.49
N ASP A 94 -20.44 14.01 6.61
CA ASP A 94 -21.31 14.29 7.76
C ASP A 94 -20.66 13.84 9.08
N GLU A 95 -20.09 12.62 9.11
CA GLU A 95 -19.33 12.12 10.26
C GLU A 95 -18.07 12.93 10.55
N LEU A 96 -17.29 13.28 9.51
CA LEU A 96 -16.07 14.08 9.68
C LEU A 96 -16.34 15.48 10.23
N LEU A 97 -17.50 16.10 9.91
CA LEU A 97 -17.90 17.38 10.50
C LEU A 97 -18.15 17.28 12.00
N VAL A 98 -18.75 16.16 12.45
CA VAL A 98 -18.97 15.90 13.88
C VAL A 98 -17.65 15.57 14.57
N LEU A 99 -16.87 14.65 14.01
CA LEU A 99 -15.61 14.19 14.59
C LEU A 99 -14.55 15.29 14.68
N TYR A 100 -14.55 16.27 13.78
CA TYR A 100 -13.60 17.39 13.84
C TYR A 100 -13.76 18.24 15.10
N ASN A 101 -15.00 18.45 15.53
CA ASN A 101 -15.35 19.16 16.76
C ASN A 101 -15.08 18.32 18.01
N GLY A 102 -15.06 16.99 17.85
CA GLY A 102 -14.78 16.03 18.91
C GLY A 102 -16.02 15.33 19.42
N VAL A 103 -15.88 14.03 19.71
CA VAL A 103 -16.93 13.17 20.24
C VAL A 103 -16.39 12.43 21.45
N VAL A 104 -17.21 12.27 22.49
CA VAL A 104 -16.88 11.44 23.64
C VAL A 104 -17.08 9.97 23.26
N MET A 105 -16.00 9.20 23.24
CA MET A 105 -16.02 7.78 22.87
C MET A 105 -15.40 6.93 23.97
N PRO A 106 -16.05 5.84 24.43
CA PRO A 106 -15.42 4.85 25.28
C PRO A 106 -14.14 4.31 24.66
N THR A 107 -13.08 4.21 25.47
CA THR A 107 -11.80 3.61 25.05
C THR A 107 -11.43 2.48 25.99
N TYR A 108 -10.52 1.60 25.57
CA TYR A 108 -10.07 0.47 26.40
C TYR A 108 -9.58 0.90 27.79
N GLN A 109 -8.82 2.00 27.87
CA GLN A 109 -8.29 2.51 29.15
C GLN A 109 -9.25 3.46 29.88
N ASN A 110 -10.23 4.04 29.17
CA ASN A 110 -11.23 4.92 29.77
C ASN A 110 -12.64 4.59 29.23
N PRO A 111 -13.35 3.65 29.90
CA PRO A 111 -14.70 3.25 29.53
C PRO A 111 -15.75 4.37 29.68
N ASN A 112 -15.50 5.36 30.54
CA ASN A 112 -16.39 6.53 30.71
C ASN A 112 -16.31 7.51 29.54
N GLY A 113 -15.36 7.27 28.62
CA GLY A 113 -15.21 8.02 27.40
C GLY A 113 -14.10 9.05 27.47
N GLU A 114 -13.51 9.28 26.31
CA GLU A 114 -12.54 10.33 26.07
C GLU A 114 -12.99 11.15 24.87
N VAL A 115 -12.66 12.43 24.86
CA VAL A 115 -12.85 13.24 23.66
C VAL A 115 -11.85 12.76 22.61
N VAL A 116 -12.39 12.27 21.49
CA VAL A 116 -11.65 11.86 20.29
C VAL A 116 -12.03 12.80 19.17
N ARG A 117 -11.03 13.24 18.41
CA ARG A 117 -11.21 14.15 17.28
C ARG A 117 -10.65 13.52 16.02
N VAL A 118 -11.29 13.73 14.87
CA VAL A 118 -10.79 13.24 13.58
C VAL A 118 -10.84 14.34 12.54
N ALA A 119 -9.74 14.51 11.79
CA ALA A 119 -9.67 15.42 10.65
C ALA A 119 -9.20 14.67 9.40
N LEU A 120 -9.83 14.97 8.26
CA LEU A 120 -9.36 14.53 6.96
C LEU A 120 -8.12 15.34 6.57
N MET A 121 -6.97 14.68 6.53
CA MET A 121 -5.69 15.31 6.21
C MET A 121 -5.43 15.38 4.72
N SER A 122 -5.79 14.32 3.98
CA SER A 122 -5.51 14.25 2.56
C SER A 122 -6.46 13.32 1.80
N ILE A 123 -6.61 13.60 0.50
CA ILE A 123 -7.22 12.71 -0.48
C ILE A 123 -6.07 12.14 -1.33
N ASN A 124 -5.85 10.84 -1.18
CA ASN A 124 -4.82 10.08 -1.88
C ASN A 124 -5.52 9.15 -2.86
N CYS A 125 -5.67 9.58 -4.10
CA CYS A 125 -6.23 8.75 -5.17
C CYS A 125 -5.44 8.96 -6.47
N ASP A 126 -5.67 8.09 -7.46
CA ASP A 126 -5.17 8.35 -8.80
C ASP A 126 -5.82 9.64 -9.36
N MET A 127 -5.27 10.18 -10.46
CA MET A 127 -5.70 11.49 -10.95
C MET A 127 -7.19 11.53 -11.39
N PRO A 128 -7.74 10.53 -12.09
CA PRO A 128 -9.18 10.44 -12.36
C PRO A 128 -10.04 10.45 -11.08
N ALA A 129 -9.71 9.61 -10.11
CA ALA A 129 -10.43 9.48 -8.85
C ALA A 129 -10.40 10.75 -8.02
N ALA A 130 -9.20 11.32 -7.84
CA ALA A 130 -8.98 12.53 -7.07
C ALA A 130 -9.83 13.68 -7.61
N ARG A 131 -9.96 13.78 -8.93
CA ARG A 131 -10.82 14.78 -9.58
C ARG A 131 -12.30 14.59 -9.28
N LYS A 132 -12.81 13.35 -9.33
CA LYS A 132 -14.20 13.05 -8.97
C LYS A 132 -14.49 13.35 -7.50
N VAL A 133 -13.60 12.90 -6.62
CA VAL A 133 -13.74 13.07 -5.16
C VAL A 133 -13.62 14.54 -4.75
N ALA A 134 -12.74 15.32 -5.39
CA ALA A 134 -12.48 16.70 -5.00
C ALA A 134 -13.19 17.76 -5.88
N GLY A 135 -14.01 17.35 -6.86
CA GLY A 135 -14.78 18.28 -7.70
C GLY A 135 -13.93 19.05 -8.71
N TYR A 136 -12.98 18.39 -9.36
CA TYR A 136 -12.19 18.98 -10.45
C TYR A 136 -12.54 18.38 -11.81
N MET A 137 -12.28 19.16 -12.87
CA MET A 137 -12.49 18.71 -14.25
C MET A 137 -11.41 17.70 -14.70
N GLY A 138 -11.77 16.85 -15.68
CA GLY A 138 -10.88 15.84 -16.27
C GLY A 138 -9.69 16.40 -17.04
N ALA A 139 -8.76 15.52 -17.42
CA ALA A 139 -7.49 15.88 -18.08
C ALA A 139 -7.64 16.63 -19.41
N MET A 140 -8.79 16.51 -20.08
CA MET A 140 -9.08 17.17 -21.35
C MET A 140 -9.72 18.56 -21.19
N ALA A 141 -9.95 19.03 -19.96
CA ALA A 141 -10.52 20.33 -19.69
C ALA A 141 -9.52 21.47 -19.99
N THR A 142 -10.04 22.67 -20.21
CA THR A 142 -9.20 23.86 -20.41
C THR A 142 -8.44 24.22 -19.13
N LYS A 143 -9.04 24.00 -17.96
CA LYS A 143 -8.38 24.05 -16.65
C LYS A 143 -8.31 22.65 -16.06
N ALA A 144 -7.37 21.85 -16.56
CA ALA A 144 -7.23 20.42 -16.20
C ALA A 144 -6.49 20.17 -14.87
N CYS A 145 -5.77 21.15 -14.34
CA CYS A 145 -4.98 21.01 -13.12
C CYS A 145 -5.80 21.40 -11.89
N ASN A 146 -5.64 20.61 -10.82
CA ASN A 146 -6.25 20.85 -9.50
C ASN A 146 -5.37 21.72 -8.58
N LYS A 147 -4.14 22.03 -8.98
CA LYS A 147 -3.17 22.82 -8.19
C LYS A 147 -3.04 24.25 -8.73
N CYS A 148 -2.86 24.41 -10.03
CA CYS A 148 -2.84 25.71 -10.70
C CYS A 148 -4.13 25.97 -11.51
N SER A 149 -4.44 27.24 -11.72
CA SER A 149 -5.59 27.70 -12.52
C SER A 149 -5.23 27.99 -13.98
N THR A 150 -4.02 27.59 -14.42
CA THR A 150 -3.54 27.73 -15.80
C THR A 150 -4.57 27.20 -16.80
N ALA A 151 -4.90 28.02 -17.79
CA ALA A 151 -5.71 27.63 -18.92
C ALA A 151 -4.80 27.01 -19.99
N PHE A 152 -4.93 25.71 -20.20
CA PHE A 152 -4.12 24.98 -21.16
C PHE A 152 -4.65 25.23 -22.59
N GLY A 153 -3.79 25.80 -23.43
CA GLY A 153 -4.07 25.96 -24.87
C GLY A 153 -4.33 24.62 -25.56
N ARG A 154 -4.83 24.63 -26.80
CA ARG A 154 -5.15 23.40 -27.54
C ARG A 154 -4.13 23.16 -28.64
N LEU A 155 -3.54 21.97 -28.65
CA LEU A 155 -2.72 21.47 -29.74
C LEU A 155 -3.55 20.58 -30.66
N SER A 156 -3.43 20.78 -31.97
CA SER A 156 -4.02 19.87 -32.95
C SER A 156 -3.26 18.53 -32.94
N THR A 157 -4.00 17.44 -32.85
CA THR A 157 -3.47 16.06 -32.91
C THR A 157 -3.97 15.32 -34.16
N GLY A 158 -4.43 16.08 -35.16
CA GLY A 158 -5.07 15.57 -36.37
C GLY A 158 -6.19 16.50 -36.85
N THR A 159 -6.85 16.12 -37.93
CA THR A 159 -7.84 16.97 -38.64
C THR A 159 -9.08 17.32 -37.82
N ARG A 160 -9.40 16.54 -36.76
CA ARG A 160 -10.60 16.75 -35.90
C ARG A 160 -10.36 16.48 -34.41
N SER A 161 -9.11 16.35 -33.98
CA SER A 161 -8.77 16.09 -32.58
C SER A 161 -7.82 17.15 -32.04
N SER A 162 -8.04 17.55 -30.80
CA SER A 162 -7.12 18.43 -30.07
C SER A 162 -6.97 17.96 -28.64
N LYS A 163 -5.82 18.26 -28.04
CA LYS A 163 -5.53 18.00 -26.63
C LYS A 163 -4.99 19.26 -25.94
N PRO A 164 -5.11 19.37 -24.61
CA PRO A 164 -4.49 20.46 -23.88
C PRO A 164 -2.95 20.44 -24.04
N ASN A 165 -2.36 21.63 -24.11
CA ASN A 165 -0.92 21.83 -24.20
C ASN A 165 -0.30 21.85 -22.80
N PHE A 166 0.45 20.81 -22.43
CA PHE A 166 1.19 20.73 -21.15
C PHE A 166 2.69 21.04 -21.32
N SER A 167 3.10 21.73 -22.39
CA SER A 167 4.51 22.02 -22.69
C SER A 167 5.12 23.15 -21.88
N ASP A 168 4.32 23.93 -21.18
CA ASP A 168 4.83 24.93 -20.25
C ASP A 168 5.37 24.24 -18.99
N PHE A 169 6.63 24.52 -18.66
CA PHE A 169 7.33 24.07 -17.45
C PHE A 169 7.97 25.26 -16.71
N ASP A 170 7.58 26.51 -17.03
CA ASP A 170 7.98 27.72 -16.31
C ASP A 170 6.97 28.02 -15.19
N ASP A 171 6.98 27.14 -14.19
CA ASP A 171 6.01 27.13 -13.09
C ASP A 171 6.06 28.36 -12.17
N GLU A 172 7.11 29.18 -12.22
CA GLU A 172 7.14 30.47 -11.52
C GLU A 172 6.08 31.44 -12.02
N ASN A 173 5.63 31.29 -13.27
CA ASN A 173 4.60 32.13 -13.88
C ASN A 173 3.18 31.54 -13.76
N TRP A 174 3.05 30.34 -13.18
CA TRP A 174 1.75 29.69 -13.06
C TRP A 174 0.90 30.37 -11.99
N VAL A 175 -0.34 30.67 -12.37
CA VAL A 175 -1.33 31.16 -11.42
C VAL A 175 -1.78 29.98 -10.56
N GLN A 176 -1.43 30.00 -9.28
CA GLN A 176 -1.83 28.96 -8.32
C GLN A 176 -3.30 29.12 -7.94
N ARG A 177 -4.00 28.00 -7.69
CA ARG A 177 -5.36 28.06 -7.12
C ARG A 177 -5.26 28.41 -5.64
N THR A 178 -6.27 29.12 -5.15
CA THR A 178 -6.50 29.30 -3.72
C THR A 178 -7.72 28.49 -3.30
N TRP A 179 -7.70 27.98 -2.08
CA TRP A 179 -8.79 27.16 -1.57
C TRP A 179 -10.07 27.97 -1.33
N GLU A 180 -9.92 29.26 -1.00
CA GLU A 180 -11.03 30.20 -0.83
C GLU A 180 -11.79 30.36 -2.16
N GLN A 181 -11.07 30.67 -3.25
CA GLN A 181 -11.69 30.82 -4.57
C GLN A 181 -12.28 29.49 -5.05
N GLN A 182 -11.56 28.39 -4.82
CA GLN A 182 -12.03 27.07 -5.18
C GLN A 182 -13.35 26.70 -4.48
N ARG A 183 -13.50 27.06 -3.20
CA ARG A 183 -14.73 26.87 -2.44
C ARG A 183 -15.86 27.74 -2.98
N VAL A 184 -15.60 29.01 -3.27
CA VAL A 184 -16.58 29.91 -3.91
C VAL A 184 -17.07 29.31 -5.22
N ASP A 185 -16.16 28.92 -6.11
CA ASP A 185 -16.49 28.35 -7.42
C ASP A 185 -17.33 27.06 -7.29
N ALA A 186 -17.05 26.22 -6.30
CA ALA A 186 -17.81 25.00 -6.04
C ALA A 186 -19.24 25.28 -5.55
N TYR A 187 -19.44 26.25 -4.65
CA TYR A 187 -20.78 26.65 -4.20
C TYR A 187 -21.56 27.40 -5.28
N ASP A 188 -20.90 28.21 -6.09
CA ASP A 188 -21.46 28.86 -7.27
C ASP A 188 -21.98 27.83 -8.29
N TRP A 189 -21.24 26.73 -8.47
CA TRP A 189 -21.68 25.60 -9.30
C TRP A 189 -22.86 24.87 -8.66
N LEU A 190 -22.83 24.62 -7.34
CA LEU A 190 -23.89 23.92 -6.62
C LEU A 190 -25.22 24.67 -6.67
N THR A 191 -25.17 25.99 -6.55
CA THR A 191 -26.35 26.87 -6.47
C THR A 191 -26.88 27.31 -7.84
N ALA A 192 -26.17 26.98 -8.93
CA ALA A 192 -26.61 27.26 -10.28
C ALA A 192 -27.95 26.59 -10.58
N THR A 193 -28.89 27.35 -11.15
CA THR A 193 -30.28 26.89 -11.33
C THR A 193 -30.42 25.89 -12.47
N HIS A 194 -29.54 25.99 -13.47
CA HIS A 194 -29.63 25.19 -14.70
C HIS A 194 -28.33 24.47 -14.99
N LYS A 195 -28.43 23.26 -15.55
CA LYS A 195 -27.29 22.46 -16.00
C LYS A 195 -26.36 23.22 -16.96
N ALA A 196 -26.91 24.04 -17.84
CA ALA A 196 -26.11 24.88 -18.74
C ALA A 196 -25.23 25.90 -17.98
N GLN A 197 -25.74 26.47 -16.89
CA GLN A 197 -24.96 27.38 -16.04
C GLN A 197 -23.86 26.62 -15.28
N GLN A 198 -24.15 25.39 -14.82
CA GLN A 198 -23.13 24.51 -14.23
C GLN A 198 -22.02 24.19 -15.22
N GLU A 199 -22.37 23.87 -16.47
CA GLU A 199 -21.42 23.58 -17.55
C GLU A 199 -20.54 24.79 -17.89
N GLU A 200 -21.11 25.99 -17.93
CA GLU A 200 -20.38 27.24 -18.13
C GLU A 200 -19.43 27.51 -16.95
N LYS A 201 -19.93 27.45 -15.71
CA LYS A 201 -19.14 27.68 -14.50
C LYS A 201 -17.96 26.71 -14.42
N GLN A 202 -18.20 25.40 -14.55
CA GLN A 202 -17.12 24.41 -14.48
C GLN A 202 -16.11 24.53 -15.63
N ALA A 203 -16.53 24.98 -16.82
CA ALA A 203 -15.61 25.22 -17.93
C ALA A 203 -14.69 26.43 -17.65
N SER A 204 -15.23 27.47 -17.00
CA SER A 204 -14.51 28.69 -16.66
C SER A 204 -13.57 28.53 -15.44
N SER A 205 -13.99 27.81 -14.41
CA SER A 205 -13.24 27.62 -13.15
C SER A 205 -12.40 26.34 -13.13
N GLY A 206 -12.80 25.31 -13.88
CA GLY A 206 -12.26 23.96 -13.74
C GLY A 206 -12.79 23.20 -12.51
N THR A 207 -13.88 23.68 -11.91
CA THR A 207 -14.38 23.24 -10.60
C THR A 207 -15.86 22.86 -10.65
N LYS A 208 -16.21 21.82 -9.89
CA LYS A 208 -17.57 21.36 -9.60
C LYS A 208 -17.77 21.27 -8.08
N TRP A 209 -19.01 21.10 -7.66
CA TRP A 209 -19.29 20.74 -6.28
C TRP A 209 -18.71 19.37 -5.92
N SER A 210 -18.26 19.25 -4.68
CA SER A 210 -18.02 17.97 -4.01
C SER A 210 -18.34 18.12 -2.53
N GLU A 211 -18.82 17.05 -1.90
CA GLU A 211 -19.14 17.04 -0.47
C GLU A 211 -17.96 17.48 0.41
N VAL A 212 -16.71 17.21 -0.01
CA VAL A 212 -15.53 17.61 0.79
C VAL A 212 -15.40 19.13 0.96
N HIS A 213 -16.03 19.93 0.09
CA HIS A 213 -16.09 21.39 0.24
C HIS A 213 -16.91 21.84 1.46
N ARG A 214 -17.69 20.95 2.09
CA ARG A 214 -18.40 21.26 3.34
C ARG A 214 -17.48 21.28 4.55
N LEU A 215 -16.33 20.58 4.49
CA LEU A 215 -15.37 20.55 5.58
C LEU A 215 -14.72 21.94 5.72
N PRO A 216 -14.90 22.67 6.83
CA PRO A 216 -14.47 24.06 6.95
C PRO A 216 -12.95 24.21 6.98
N TYR A 217 -12.25 23.19 7.46
CA TYR A 217 -10.79 23.16 7.59
C TYR A 217 -10.07 22.59 6.36
N PHE A 218 -10.82 22.02 5.40
CA PHE A 218 -10.22 21.26 4.30
C PHE A 218 -9.86 22.18 3.13
N ASP A 219 -8.56 22.36 2.92
CA ASP A 219 -8.01 23.01 1.73
C ASP A 219 -7.97 21.98 0.58
N VAL A 220 -8.99 21.98 -0.26
CA VAL A 220 -9.12 21.03 -1.38
C VAL A 220 -8.06 21.21 -2.47
N VAL A 221 -7.36 22.34 -2.52
CA VAL A 221 -6.24 22.54 -3.47
C VAL A 221 -5.01 21.85 -2.91
N ARG A 222 -4.67 22.13 -1.65
CA ARG A 222 -3.48 21.62 -0.97
C ARG A 222 -3.60 20.13 -0.60
N TYR A 223 -4.75 19.72 -0.07
CA TYR A 223 -4.96 18.41 0.56
C TYR A 223 -5.34 17.28 -0.41
N VAL A 224 -5.54 17.58 -1.69
CA VAL A 224 -5.59 16.54 -2.73
C VAL A 224 -4.17 16.26 -3.19
N THR A 225 -3.66 15.06 -2.93
CA THR A 225 -2.25 14.75 -3.19
C THR A 225 -2.00 14.44 -4.66
N VAL A 226 -0.74 14.59 -5.07
CA VAL A 226 -0.26 14.07 -6.36
C VAL A 226 0.40 12.73 -6.07
N ASP A 227 -0.28 11.62 -6.37
CA ASP A 227 0.25 10.29 -6.06
C ASP A 227 1.59 10.01 -6.77
N PRO A 228 2.70 9.82 -6.03
CA PRO A 228 3.99 9.52 -6.61
C PRO A 228 4.01 8.19 -7.38
N MET A 229 3.19 7.21 -7.01
CA MET A 229 3.21 5.90 -7.65
C MET A 229 2.73 5.97 -9.10
N HIS A 230 1.50 6.46 -9.33
CA HIS A 230 0.97 6.62 -10.68
C HIS A 230 1.74 7.67 -11.47
N ASN A 231 2.21 8.73 -10.82
CA ASN A 231 2.88 9.83 -11.49
C ASN A 231 4.32 9.47 -11.90
N LEU A 232 5.16 9.02 -10.96
CA LEU A 232 6.58 8.76 -11.18
C LEU A 232 6.89 7.37 -11.73
N PHE A 233 6.07 6.37 -11.38
CA PHE A 233 6.34 4.99 -11.77
C PHE A 233 5.39 4.46 -12.85
N LEU A 234 4.18 4.98 -13.04
CA LEU A 234 3.32 4.48 -14.12
C LEU A 234 3.33 5.41 -15.35
N GLY A 235 3.04 6.69 -15.15
CA GLY A 235 2.74 7.64 -16.21
C GLY A 235 3.92 7.98 -17.11
N THR A 236 4.91 8.65 -16.53
CA THR A 236 6.09 9.15 -17.27
C THR A 236 6.96 8.05 -17.88
N PRO A 237 7.40 7.00 -17.15
CA PRO A 237 8.29 6.00 -17.74
C PRO A 237 7.66 5.26 -18.91
N LYS A 238 6.38 4.87 -18.79
CA LYS A 238 5.63 4.25 -19.90
C LYS A 238 5.59 5.18 -21.12
N LYS A 239 5.28 6.47 -20.89
CA LYS A 239 5.23 7.45 -21.98
C LYS A 239 6.58 7.60 -22.67
N MET A 240 7.69 7.56 -21.93
CA MET A 240 9.02 7.69 -22.52
C MET A 240 9.40 6.50 -23.40
N ILE A 241 9.04 5.27 -23.00
CA ILE A 241 9.22 4.08 -23.87
C ILE A 241 8.46 4.26 -25.19
N GLU A 242 7.18 4.68 -25.14
CA GLU A 242 6.38 4.94 -26.34
C GLU A 242 7.05 6.00 -27.24
N VAL A 243 7.50 7.12 -26.66
CA VAL A 243 8.18 8.20 -27.39
C VAL A 243 9.46 7.71 -28.07
N TRP A 244 10.27 6.91 -27.37
CA TRP A 244 11.50 6.39 -27.96
C TRP A 244 11.24 5.41 -29.09
N GLN A 245 10.15 4.64 -29.05
CA GLN A 245 9.72 3.81 -30.18
C GLN A 245 9.22 4.67 -31.35
N ASP A 246 8.36 5.65 -31.09
CA ASP A 246 7.77 6.53 -32.11
C ASP A 246 8.85 7.31 -32.89
N PHE A 247 9.93 7.69 -32.22
CA PHE A 247 11.08 8.39 -32.82
C PHE A 247 12.16 7.43 -33.37
N GLY A 248 11.94 6.12 -33.31
CA GLY A 248 12.91 5.12 -33.81
C GLY A 248 14.22 5.07 -33.02
N LEU A 249 14.21 5.50 -31.76
CA LEU A 249 15.37 5.47 -30.86
C LEU A 249 15.55 4.12 -30.17
N LEU A 250 14.47 3.34 -30.04
CA LEU A 250 14.48 1.97 -29.53
C LEU A 250 13.58 1.08 -30.37
N ASP A 251 14.02 -0.14 -30.62
CA ASP A 251 13.25 -1.15 -31.33
C ASP A 251 13.12 -2.48 -30.57
N SER A 252 12.51 -3.49 -31.19
CA SER A 252 12.35 -4.83 -30.61
C SER A 252 13.66 -5.57 -30.40
N THR A 253 14.70 -5.25 -31.16
CA THR A 253 16.06 -5.80 -31.00
C THR A 253 16.68 -5.25 -29.73
N ASP A 254 16.55 -3.94 -29.51
CA ASP A 254 17.00 -3.29 -28.27
C ASP A 254 16.32 -3.87 -27.04
N PHE A 255 15.00 -4.05 -27.09
CA PHE A 255 14.23 -4.65 -26.00
C PHE A 255 14.67 -6.08 -25.69
N SER A 256 14.89 -6.89 -26.72
CA SER A 256 15.39 -8.27 -26.55
C SER A 256 16.77 -8.29 -25.90
N ALA A 257 17.68 -7.42 -26.36
CA ALA A 257 19.02 -7.32 -25.78
C ALA A 257 19.00 -6.81 -24.33
N MET A 258 18.17 -5.81 -24.01
CA MET A 258 17.98 -5.34 -22.63
C MET A 258 17.41 -6.44 -21.73
N ALA A 259 16.50 -7.26 -22.26
CA ALA A 259 15.90 -8.36 -21.52
C ALA A 259 16.98 -9.38 -21.11
N THR A 260 17.83 -9.79 -22.05
CA THR A 260 18.96 -10.69 -21.77
C THR A 260 19.95 -10.06 -20.78
N GLU A 261 20.35 -8.80 -20.99
CA GLU A 261 21.27 -8.10 -20.09
C GLU A 261 20.72 -7.96 -18.67
N SER A 262 19.42 -7.71 -18.53
CA SER A 262 18.77 -7.56 -17.22
C SER A 262 18.92 -8.79 -16.32
N THR A 263 19.05 -9.99 -16.90
CA THR A 263 19.24 -11.24 -16.15
C THR A 263 20.59 -11.30 -15.44
N THR A 264 21.57 -10.52 -15.91
CA THR A 264 22.91 -10.44 -15.33
C THR A 264 23.01 -9.42 -14.20
N ILE A 265 22.01 -8.54 -14.06
CA ILE A 265 21.99 -7.47 -13.06
C ILE A 265 21.36 -8.00 -11.78
N ILE A 266 22.13 -7.97 -10.69
CA ILE A 266 21.63 -8.29 -9.36
C ILE A 266 20.93 -7.05 -8.78
N ILE A 267 19.61 -7.15 -8.59
CA ILE A 267 18.82 -6.11 -7.92
C ILE A 267 18.62 -6.46 -6.43
N PRO A 268 18.67 -5.48 -5.51
CA PRO A 268 18.34 -5.69 -4.10
C PRO A 268 16.92 -6.25 -3.91
N ARG A 269 16.71 -7.06 -2.87
CA ARG A 269 15.42 -7.74 -2.58
C ARG A 269 14.22 -6.81 -2.42
N GLN A 270 14.45 -5.54 -2.11
CA GLN A 270 13.40 -4.51 -1.97
C GLN A 270 12.81 -4.03 -3.30
N TYR A 271 13.36 -4.46 -4.44
CA TYR A 271 12.90 -4.14 -5.78
C TYR A 271 12.31 -5.38 -6.44
N THR A 272 11.13 -5.23 -7.05
CA THR A 272 10.50 -6.30 -7.82
C THR A 272 11.36 -6.66 -9.02
N LYS A 273 11.64 -7.96 -9.20
CA LYS A 273 12.35 -8.48 -10.37
C LYS A 273 11.48 -8.39 -11.61
N LEU A 274 12.00 -7.73 -12.65
CA LEU A 274 11.36 -7.73 -13.96
C LEU A 274 11.63 -9.07 -14.64
N SER A 275 10.58 -9.65 -15.22
CA SER A 275 10.75 -10.82 -16.08
C SER A 275 11.31 -10.41 -17.44
N GLU A 276 12.12 -11.29 -18.02
CA GLU A 276 12.70 -11.10 -19.36
C GLU A 276 11.60 -10.85 -20.41
N GLY A 277 10.52 -11.62 -20.34
CA GLY A 277 9.38 -11.49 -21.25
C GLY A 277 8.68 -10.12 -21.19
N LYS A 278 8.71 -9.42 -20.05
CA LYS A 278 8.15 -8.06 -19.97
C LYS A 278 9.03 -7.05 -20.68
N ILE A 279 10.35 -7.15 -20.53
CA ILE A 279 11.28 -6.22 -21.18
C ILE A 279 11.27 -6.48 -22.70
N SER A 280 11.41 -7.73 -23.14
CA SER A 280 11.40 -8.08 -24.57
C SER A 280 10.05 -7.82 -25.24
N GLY A 281 8.96 -7.92 -24.49
CA GLY A 281 7.61 -7.51 -24.88
C GLY A 281 7.35 -6.00 -24.82
N ALA A 282 8.38 -5.17 -24.95
CA ALA A 282 8.30 -3.71 -24.93
C ALA A 282 7.58 -3.15 -23.68
N PHE A 283 7.87 -3.72 -22.51
CA PHE A 283 7.36 -3.29 -21.20
C PHE A 283 5.82 -3.38 -21.07
N ALA A 284 5.17 -4.19 -21.90
CA ALA A 284 3.72 -4.37 -21.89
C ALA A 284 3.22 -4.90 -20.52
N ASN A 285 2.12 -4.31 -20.05
CA ASN A 285 1.42 -4.72 -18.82
C ASN A 285 2.30 -4.73 -17.55
N MET A 286 3.33 -3.88 -17.50
CA MET A 286 4.10 -3.68 -16.29
C MET A 286 3.29 -2.96 -15.21
N LYS A 287 3.39 -3.48 -13.98
CA LYS A 287 2.83 -2.90 -12.77
C LYS A 287 3.71 -1.76 -12.26
N SER A 288 3.14 -0.89 -11.43
CA SER A 288 3.82 0.27 -10.83
C SER A 288 5.14 -0.09 -10.13
N ASP A 289 5.21 -1.18 -9.36
CA ASP A 289 6.46 -1.57 -8.66
C ASP A 289 7.54 -2.12 -9.62
N GLU A 290 7.15 -2.72 -10.75
CA GLU A 290 8.10 -3.13 -11.79
C GLU A 290 8.66 -1.91 -12.50
N TRP A 291 7.83 -0.91 -12.79
CA TRP A 291 8.31 0.35 -13.34
C TRP A 291 9.19 1.12 -12.36
N ARG A 292 8.93 1.04 -11.05
CA ARG A 292 9.84 1.58 -10.03
C ARG A 292 11.22 0.96 -10.18
N THR A 293 11.33 -0.36 -10.24
CA THR A 293 12.61 -1.05 -10.49
C THR A 293 13.23 -0.62 -11.83
N TRP A 294 12.45 -0.51 -12.90
CA TRP A 294 12.94 -0.02 -14.19
C TRP A 294 13.58 1.37 -14.07
N VAL A 295 12.85 2.35 -13.52
CA VAL A 295 13.30 3.73 -13.41
C VAL A 295 14.54 3.82 -12.54
N VAL A 296 14.49 3.32 -11.30
CA VAL A 296 15.54 3.62 -10.31
C VAL A 296 16.75 2.69 -10.40
N ALA A 297 16.57 1.45 -10.88
CA ALA A 297 17.61 0.43 -10.82
C ALA A 297 18.14 0.01 -12.18
N LEU A 298 17.28 -0.24 -13.17
CA LEU A 298 17.71 -0.90 -14.42
C LEU A 298 17.99 0.06 -15.57
N SER A 299 17.11 1.04 -15.79
CA SER A 299 17.16 1.91 -16.96
C SER A 299 18.46 2.70 -17.14
N PRO A 300 19.17 3.17 -16.08
CA PRO A 300 20.45 3.86 -16.27
C PRO A 300 21.54 2.99 -16.89
N PHE A 301 21.47 1.67 -16.67
CA PHE A 301 22.44 0.73 -17.21
C PHE A 301 22.00 0.21 -18.57
N LEU A 302 20.74 -0.21 -18.67
CA LEU A 302 20.19 -0.83 -19.87
C LEU A 302 20.03 0.18 -21.02
N LEU A 303 19.80 1.46 -20.75
CA LEU A 303 19.69 2.47 -21.82
C LEU A 303 21.02 3.07 -22.26
N LYS A 304 22.11 2.91 -21.49
CA LYS A 304 23.38 3.63 -21.70
C LYS A 304 24.01 3.41 -23.09
N GLN A 305 23.85 2.23 -23.66
CA GLN A 305 24.41 1.89 -24.98
C GLN A 305 23.39 2.06 -26.12
N ARG A 306 22.15 2.45 -25.80
CA ARG A 306 21.01 2.44 -26.72
C ARG A 306 20.48 3.85 -26.98
N LEU A 307 20.36 4.65 -25.93
CA LEU A 307 20.08 6.07 -26.04
C LEU A 307 21.39 6.85 -26.00
N SER A 308 21.54 7.81 -26.91
CA SER A 308 22.73 8.65 -27.01
C SER A 308 22.42 10.13 -26.80
N GLY A 309 23.47 10.90 -26.47
CA GLY A 309 23.39 12.35 -26.32
C GLY A 309 22.34 12.81 -25.31
N GLU A 310 21.60 13.84 -25.68
CA GLU A 310 20.67 14.52 -24.79
C GLU A 310 19.46 13.64 -24.40
N HIS A 311 19.08 12.64 -25.20
CA HIS A 311 18.00 11.71 -24.84
C HIS A 311 18.32 10.92 -23.57
N PHE A 312 19.53 10.37 -23.50
CA PHE A 312 19.97 9.60 -22.34
C PHE A 312 20.25 10.51 -21.13
N VAL A 313 20.93 11.64 -21.35
CA VAL A 313 21.21 12.62 -20.29
C VAL A 313 19.90 13.13 -19.68
N ASN A 314 18.90 13.43 -20.51
CA ASN A 314 17.61 13.89 -20.02
C ASN A 314 16.87 12.83 -19.22
N TRP A 315 16.91 11.56 -19.66
CA TRP A 315 16.35 10.46 -18.87
C TRP A 315 17.04 10.30 -17.51
N LEU A 316 18.37 10.43 -17.46
CA LEU A 316 19.09 10.36 -16.18
C LEU A 316 18.68 11.50 -15.23
N ARG A 317 18.41 12.71 -15.72
CA ARG A 317 17.84 13.79 -14.87
C ARG A 317 16.54 13.37 -14.19
N TYR A 318 15.65 12.71 -14.94
CA TYR A 318 14.41 12.18 -14.39
C TYR A 318 14.68 11.09 -13.34
N VAL A 319 15.57 10.14 -13.64
CA VAL A 319 15.93 9.06 -12.71
C VAL A 319 16.51 9.62 -11.41
N ASP A 320 17.41 10.60 -11.49
CA ASP A 320 18.03 11.23 -10.33
C ASP A 320 16.99 11.97 -9.49
N ALA A 321 16.08 12.71 -10.12
CA ALA A 321 14.97 13.36 -9.42
C ALA A 321 14.09 12.35 -8.65
N VAL A 322 13.73 11.23 -9.31
CA VAL A 322 12.91 10.18 -8.70
C VAL A 322 13.64 9.52 -7.53
N LYS A 323 14.94 9.24 -7.65
CA LYS A 323 15.74 8.65 -6.57
C LYS A 323 15.78 9.55 -5.33
N LEU A 324 15.94 10.86 -5.51
CA LEU A 324 15.97 11.83 -4.41
C LEU A 324 14.67 11.79 -3.59
N VAL A 325 13.51 11.83 -4.26
CA VAL A 325 12.21 11.95 -3.56
C VAL A 325 11.57 10.63 -3.13
N THR A 326 12.18 9.51 -3.52
CA THR A 326 11.70 8.16 -3.16
C THR A 326 12.62 7.45 -2.16
N GLY A 327 13.58 8.19 -1.61
CA GLY A 327 14.44 7.72 -0.53
C GLY A 327 13.65 7.35 0.75
N PRO A 328 14.25 6.53 1.63
CA PRO A 328 13.66 6.18 2.92
C PRO A 328 13.49 7.37 3.86
N SER A 329 14.22 8.46 3.60
CA SER A 329 14.08 9.78 4.20
C SER A 329 14.47 10.81 3.14
N ILE A 330 13.84 11.98 3.17
CA ILE A 330 14.12 13.06 2.22
C ILE A 330 14.34 14.38 2.96
N THR A 331 15.21 15.24 2.43
CA THR A 331 15.44 16.61 2.92
C THR A 331 14.72 17.63 2.04
N VAL A 332 14.61 18.87 2.52
CA VAL A 332 14.08 19.98 1.70
C VAL A 332 14.97 20.23 0.48
N GLU A 333 16.29 20.09 0.63
CA GLU A 333 17.25 20.22 -0.47
C GLU A 333 17.07 19.12 -1.53
N ASP A 334 16.79 17.87 -1.11
CA ASP A 334 16.46 16.78 -2.04
C ASP A 334 15.20 17.11 -2.85
N ILE A 335 14.16 17.65 -2.19
CA ILE A 335 12.90 18.05 -2.82
C ILE A 335 13.13 19.19 -3.82
N ASP A 336 13.89 20.23 -3.44
CA ASP A 336 14.20 21.37 -4.31
C ASP A 336 15.03 20.95 -5.52
N THR A 337 16.03 20.09 -5.30
CA THR A 337 16.87 19.54 -6.37
C THR A 337 16.05 18.68 -7.33
N ALA A 338 15.21 17.79 -6.81
CA ALA A 338 14.35 16.94 -7.63
C ALA A 338 13.35 17.77 -8.45
N HIS A 339 12.78 18.82 -7.88
CA HIS A 339 11.89 19.73 -8.59
C HIS A 339 12.59 20.41 -9.78
N LEU A 340 13.81 20.94 -9.57
CA LEU A 340 14.61 21.53 -10.65
C LEU A 340 14.96 20.50 -11.74
N LEU A 341 15.32 19.28 -11.35
CA LEU A 341 15.60 18.19 -12.29
C LEU A 341 14.36 17.81 -13.10
N MET A 342 13.18 17.71 -12.48
CA MET A 342 11.91 17.40 -13.16
C MET A 342 11.49 18.52 -14.11
N LYS A 343 11.70 19.78 -13.73
CA LYS A 343 11.49 20.95 -14.59
C LYS A 343 12.37 20.90 -15.82
N ASN A 344 13.68 20.73 -15.64
CA ASN A 344 14.61 20.64 -16.76
C ASN A 344 14.34 19.42 -17.63
N PHE A 345 13.94 18.29 -17.02
CA PHE A 345 13.49 17.11 -17.74
C PHE A 345 12.33 17.43 -18.69
N GLY A 346 11.28 18.09 -18.17
CA GLY A 346 10.11 18.51 -18.94
C GLY A 346 10.44 19.46 -20.09
N LYS A 347 11.25 20.50 -19.83
CA LYS A 347 11.71 21.46 -20.85
C LYS A 347 12.48 20.78 -21.98
N THR A 348 13.49 19.98 -21.63
CA THR A 348 14.30 19.26 -22.61
C THR A 348 13.45 18.26 -23.40
N CYS A 349 12.44 17.67 -22.76
CA CYS A 349 11.46 16.81 -23.41
C CYS A 349 10.65 17.54 -24.50
N VAL A 350 10.27 18.80 -24.27
CA VAL A 350 9.61 19.65 -25.28
C VAL A 350 10.56 19.96 -26.43
N GLU A 351 11.82 20.27 -26.13
CA GLU A 351 12.85 20.54 -27.14
C GLU A 351 13.13 19.32 -28.03
N LEU A 352 13.24 18.14 -27.43
CA LEU A 352 13.58 16.90 -28.15
C LEU A 352 12.40 16.29 -28.91
N TYR A 353 11.19 16.37 -28.36
CA TYR A 353 10.03 15.59 -28.83
C TYR A 353 8.81 16.45 -29.21
N GLY A 354 8.91 17.77 -29.04
CA GLY A 354 7.87 18.74 -29.39
C GLY A 354 6.81 18.97 -28.31
N GLU A 355 6.07 20.07 -28.43
CA GLU A 355 5.06 20.52 -27.46
C GLU A 355 3.90 19.53 -27.24
N SER A 356 3.66 18.64 -28.20
CA SER A 356 2.61 17.64 -28.07
C SER A 356 3.00 16.48 -27.16
N MET A 357 4.28 16.29 -26.84
CA MET A 357 4.71 15.12 -26.05
C MET A 357 4.26 15.17 -24.58
N PRO A 358 4.42 16.29 -23.86
CA PRO A 358 4.10 16.35 -22.43
C PRO A 358 2.68 15.91 -22.08
N THR A 359 2.60 15.18 -20.97
CA THR A 359 1.36 14.62 -20.45
C THR A 359 0.90 15.38 -19.21
N PRO A 360 -0.37 15.22 -18.78
CA PRO A 360 -0.81 15.75 -17.49
C PRO A 360 0.09 15.29 -16.33
N ASN A 361 0.58 14.04 -16.36
CA ASN A 361 1.49 13.55 -15.33
C ASN A 361 2.81 14.34 -15.28
N MET A 362 3.37 14.68 -16.44
CA MET A 362 4.59 15.48 -16.50
C MET A 362 4.38 16.89 -15.96
N HIS A 363 3.24 17.52 -16.24
CA HIS A 363 2.86 18.79 -15.62
C HIS A 363 2.76 18.68 -14.09
N MET A 364 2.17 17.59 -13.59
CA MET A 364 2.03 17.36 -12.15
C MET A 364 3.37 17.12 -11.43
N HIS A 365 4.46 16.80 -12.13
CA HIS A 365 5.80 16.73 -11.51
C HIS A 365 6.15 18.02 -10.78
N LEU A 366 5.79 19.18 -11.35
CA LEU A 366 6.12 20.48 -10.75
C LEU A 366 5.30 20.79 -9.50
N HIS A 367 4.19 20.07 -9.29
CA HIS A 367 3.36 20.16 -8.08
C HIS A 367 3.72 19.12 -7.01
N LEU A 368 4.65 18.20 -7.28
CA LEU A 368 5.09 17.20 -6.31
C LEU A 368 5.88 17.83 -5.15
N LYS A 369 6.63 18.91 -5.42
CA LYS A 369 7.40 19.63 -4.39
C LYS A 369 6.55 19.99 -3.18
N GLU A 370 5.43 20.67 -3.41
CA GLU A 370 4.52 21.05 -2.32
C GLU A 370 3.90 19.83 -1.65
N SER A 371 3.63 18.75 -2.39
CA SER A 371 3.12 17.50 -1.83
C SER A 371 4.13 16.84 -0.87
N PHE A 372 5.42 16.80 -1.22
CA PHE A 372 6.45 16.26 -0.33
C PHE A 372 6.66 17.12 0.92
N LEU A 373 6.64 18.45 0.76
CA LEU A 373 6.72 19.35 1.91
C LEU A 373 5.50 19.21 2.84
N ASP A 374 4.32 18.93 2.28
CA ASP A 374 3.07 18.81 3.02
C ASP A 374 2.86 17.48 3.73
N PHE A 375 3.21 16.38 3.06
CA PHE A 375 2.90 15.01 3.51
C PHE A 375 4.14 14.16 3.80
N GLY A 376 5.34 14.73 3.66
CA GLY A 376 6.59 14.05 3.93
C GLY A 376 7.06 13.16 2.77
N PRO A 377 7.82 12.07 3.05
CA PRO A 377 8.35 11.19 2.02
C PRO A 377 7.27 10.51 1.16
N SER A 378 7.63 10.08 -0.05
CA SER A 378 6.67 9.50 -1.02
C SER A 378 5.80 8.38 -0.45
N TYR A 379 6.36 7.54 0.43
CA TYR A 379 5.63 6.42 1.02
C TYR A 379 4.52 6.82 2.00
N SER A 380 4.49 8.08 2.43
CA SER A 380 3.44 8.60 3.31
C SER A 380 2.11 8.77 2.59
N PHE A 381 2.12 8.94 1.26
CA PHE A 381 0.91 9.25 0.48
C PHE A 381 0.83 8.54 -0.88
N TRP A 382 1.76 7.64 -1.20
CA TRP A 382 1.65 6.78 -2.38
C TRP A 382 0.54 5.72 -2.26
N LEU A 383 0.10 5.16 -3.38
CA LEU A 383 -1.09 4.29 -3.40
C LEU A 383 -0.83 2.79 -3.36
N TYR A 384 0.43 2.33 -3.30
CA TYR A 384 0.74 0.89 -3.23
C TYR A 384 -0.01 0.15 -2.11
N GLY A 385 -0.20 0.81 -0.97
CA GLY A 385 -0.95 0.21 0.15
C GLY A 385 -2.42 -0.01 -0.20
N PHE A 386 -3.08 0.99 -0.79
CA PHE A 386 -4.49 0.90 -1.18
C PHE A 386 -4.72 -0.06 -2.36
N GLU A 387 -3.81 -0.10 -3.35
CA GLU A 387 -3.88 -1.08 -4.44
C GLU A 387 -3.81 -2.53 -3.92
N ARG A 388 -2.97 -2.79 -2.91
CA ARG A 388 -2.92 -4.10 -2.25
C ARG A 388 -4.22 -4.44 -1.53
N LEU A 389 -4.83 -3.48 -0.83
CA LEU A 389 -6.13 -3.69 -0.18
C LEU A 389 -7.23 -4.01 -1.18
N ASN A 390 -7.23 -3.37 -2.35
CA ASN A 390 -8.14 -3.74 -3.45
C ASN A 390 -7.85 -5.16 -3.96
N GLY A 391 -6.59 -5.58 -3.98
CA GLY A 391 -6.20 -6.97 -4.23
C GLY A 391 -6.80 -7.93 -3.17
N ASP A 392 -6.58 -7.64 -1.89
CA ASP A 392 -7.12 -8.43 -0.78
C ASP A 392 -8.65 -8.51 -0.83
N MET A 393 -9.32 -7.43 -1.24
CA MET A 393 -10.77 -7.41 -1.46
C MET A 393 -11.20 -8.30 -2.64
N LYS A 394 -10.44 -8.34 -3.74
CA LYS A 394 -10.74 -9.24 -4.86
C LYS A 394 -10.61 -10.71 -4.49
N ASP A 395 -9.70 -11.04 -3.57
CA ASP A 395 -9.47 -12.40 -3.12
C ASP A 395 -10.59 -12.93 -2.20
N ILE A 396 -11.51 -12.06 -1.75
CA ILE A 396 -12.72 -12.46 -1.03
C ILE A 396 -13.63 -13.26 -1.97
N ASN A 397 -13.95 -14.49 -1.56
CA ASN A 397 -14.82 -15.38 -2.32
C ASN A 397 -16.26 -14.82 -2.38
N ILE A 398 -16.77 -14.60 -3.58
CA ILE A 398 -18.12 -14.09 -3.84
C ILE A 398 -18.93 -15.07 -4.70
N ASN A 399 -20.25 -15.01 -4.56
CA ASN A 399 -21.16 -15.86 -5.34
C ASN A 399 -21.51 -15.29 -6.73
N PHE A 400 -20.95 -14.13 -7.09
CA PHE A 400 -21.20 -13.38 -8.34
C PHE A 400 -22.68 -13.07 -8.63
N LYS A 401 -23.54 -13.06 -7.60
CA LYS A 401 -24.93 -12.63 -7.70
C LYS A 401 -25.07 -11.15 -7.32
N THR A 402 -26.13 -10.49 -7.76
CA THR A 402 -26.38 -9.07 -7.48
C THR A 402 -26.26 -8.74 -5.99
N GLY A 403 -25.49 -7.71 -5.66
CA GLY A 403 -25.28 -7.24 -4.29
C GLY A 403 -24.11 -7.89 -3.54
N PHE A 404 -23.20 -8.60 -4.23
CA PHE A 404 -22.00 -9.19 -3.63
C PHE A 404 -21.06 -8.15 -2.99
N GLU A 405 -21.21 -6.86 -3.28
CA GLU A 405 -20.51 -5.78 -2.58
C GLU A 405 -20.80 -5.77 -1.07
N THR A 406 -21.97 -6.26 -0.66
CA THR A 406 -22.30 -6.49 0.75
C THR A 406 -21.42 -7.57 1.37
N THR A 407 -21.09 -8.62 0.60
CA THR A 407 -20.16 -9.67 1.02
C THR A 407 -18.76 -9.09 1.23
N TYR A 408 -18.29 -8.25 0.31
CA TYR A 408 -17.02 -7.54 0.48
C TYR A 408 -16.97 -6.71 1.76
N ALA A 409 -18.00 -5.89 2.00
CA ALA A 409 -18.07 -5.10 3.22
C ALA A 409 -18.10 -5.98 4.49
N THR A 410 -18.92 -7.03 4.48
CA THR A 410 -19.07 -7.94 5.63
C THR A 410 -17.77 -8.68 5.93
N MET A 411 -17.15 -9.28 4.92
CA MET A 411 -15.92 -10.05 5.11
C MET A 411 -14.72 -9.16 5.44
N PHE A 412 -14.65 -7.94 4.90
CA PHE A 412 -13.64 -6.97 5.33
C PHE A 412 -13.75 -6.69 6.83
N ILE A 413 -14.97 -6.35 7.30
CA ILE A 413 -15.23 -6.05 8.72
C ILE A 413 -14.91 -7.26 9.60
N GLN A 414 -15.32 -8.45 9.19
CA GLN A 414 -15.00 -9.69 9.90
C GLN A 414 -13.49 -9.91 10.00
N ASN A 415 -12.75 -9.76 8.90
CA ASN A 415 -11.30 -9.94 8.87
C ASN A 415 -10.58 -8.92 9.77
N VAL A 416 -11.00 -7.65 9.75
CA VAL A 416 -10.44 -6.60 10.61
C VAL A 416 -10.67 -6.93 12.09
N HIS A 417 -11.90 -7.30 12.47
CA HIS A 417 -12.25 -7.60 13.86
C HIS A 417 -11.97 -9.03 14.30
N THR A 418 -11.46 -9.90 13.42
CA THR A 418 -11.10 -11.27 13.79
C THR A 418 -10.08 -11.25 14.92
N GLN A 419 -9.13 -10.32 14.89
CA GLN A 419 -8.13 -10.21 15.93
C GLN A 419 -8.73 -9.71 17.25
N ASP A 420 -9.67 -8.76 17.22
CA ASP A 420 -10.41 -8.28 18.40
C ASP A 420 -11.26 -9.39 19.01
N LEU A 421 -11.92 -10.21 18.17
CA LEU A 421 -12.67 -11.39 18.58
C LEU A 421 -11.73 -12.39 19.27
N VAL A 422 -10.58 -12.71 18.67
CA VAL A 422 -9.58 -13.62 19.26
C VAL A 422 -9.04 -13.09 20.60
N TYR A 423 -8.77 -11.80 20.72
CA TYR A 423 -8.36 -11.21 21.99
C TYR A 423 -9.49 -11.23 23.03
N SER A 424 -10.73 -10.99 22.61
CA SER A 424 -11.90 -11.04 23.47
C SER A 424 -12.24 -12.47 23.90
N LEU A 425 -11.91 -13.48 23.10
CA LEU A 425 -12.11 -14.89 23.46
C LEU A 425 -11.39 -15.26 24.76
N HIS A 426 -10.22 -14.69 25.06
CA HIS A 426 -9.55 -14.94 26.34
C HIS A 426 -10.38 -14.46 27.54
N SER A 427 -11.15 -13.37 27.39
CA SER A 427 -12.09 -12.93 28.43
C SER A 427 -13.36 -13.79 28.48
N PHE A 428 -13.82 -14.26 27.31
CA PHE A 428 -15.01 -15.08 27.11
C PHE A 428 -14.83 -16.52 27.65
N ILE A 429 -13.65 -17.10 27.48
CA ILE A 429 -13.26 -18.43 27.99
C ILE A 429 -13.21 -18.43 29.53
N ASN A 430 -12.98 -17.27 30.15
CA ASN A 430 -12.94 -17.11 31.60
C ASN A 430 -14.33 -16.85 32.23
N SER A 431 -15.38 -16.69 31.42
CA SER A 431 -16.78 -16.65 31.87
C SER A 431 -17.46 -17.98 31.56
N THR A 432 -18.07 -18.58 32.60
CA THR A 432 -19.05 -19.69 32.61
C THR A 432 -19.01 -20.80 31.54
N ASN A 433 -19.08 -22.06 31.99
CA ASN A 433 -19.05 -23.30 31.17
C ASN A 433 -20.03 -23.34 29.96
N GLU A 434 -21.13 -22.59 29.94
CA GLU A 434 -22.05 -22.55 28.80
C GLU A 434 -21.45 -21.83 27.57
N ASP A 435 -20.64 -20.81 27.81
CA ASP A 435 -20.03 -19.99 26.76
C ASP A 435 -18.92 -20.78 26.01
N MET A 436 -18.19 -21.63 26.73
CA MET A 436 -17.25 -22.59 26.17
C MET A 436 -17.94 -23.64 25.28
N LEU A 437 -19.16 -24.08 25.63
CA LEU A 437 -19.91 -25.04 24.86
C LEU A 437 -20.39 -24.47 23.52
N LEU A 438 -20.75 -23.17 23.51
CA LEU A 438 -21.10 -22.41 22.31
C LEU A 438 -19.90 -22.22 21.37
N LEU A 439 -18.73 -21.87 21.93
CA LEU A 439 -17.49 -21.76 21.16
C LEU A 439 -17.08 -23.11 20.55
N THR A 440 -17.20 -24.20 21.32
CA THR A 440 -16.90 -25.56 20.85
C THR A 440 -17.82 -25.96 19.71
N LYS A 441 -19.14 -25.70 19.83
CA LYS A 441 -20.11 -25.93 18.74
C LYS A 441 -19.81 -25.12 17.49
N PHE A 442 -19.43 -23.84 17.65
CA PHE A 442 -19.09 -22.98 16.51
C PHE A 442 -17.83 -23.46 15.79
N ILE A 443 -16.84 -23.96 16.52
CA ILE A 443 -15.62 -24.56 15.97
C ILE A 443 -15.93 -25.91 15.30
N GLU A 444 -16.81 -26.73 15.87
CA GLU A 444 -17.28 -27.99 15.27
C GLU A 444 -18.02 -27.73 13.94
N GLU A 445 -18.88 -26.71 13.86
CA GLU A 445 -19.54 -26.31 12.61
C GLU A 445 -18.54 -25.84 11.54
N ILE A 446 -17.50 -25.09 11.92
CA ILE A 446 -16.42 -24.71 10.99
C ILE A 446 -15.63 -25.94 10.54
N GLY A 447 -15.36 -26.87 11.45
CA GLY A 447 -14.64 -28.12 11.17
C GLY A 447 -15.37 -29.01 10.16
N GLU A 448 -16.70 -29.15 10.28
CA GLU A 448 -17.51 -29.97 9.36
C GLU A 448 -17.53 -29.43 7.92
N VAL A 449 -17.41 -28.11 7.73
CA VAL A 449 -17.34 -27.47 6.39
C VAL A 449 -15.99 -27.72 5.70
N THR A 450 -14.95 -28.09 6.45
CA THR A 450 -13.57 -28.27 5.95
C THR A 450 -13.12 -29.72 5.78
N ASN A 451 -14.03 -30.70 5.87
CA ASN A 451 -13.75 -32.11 5.54
C ASN A 451 -13.52 -32.29 4.03
N ASP A 452 -12.40 -31.75 3.56
CA ASP A 452 -11.79 -32.10 2.28
C ASP A 452 -11.09 -33.46 2.46
N GLU A 453 -11.12 -34.31 1.43
CA GLU A 453 -10.69 -35.72 1.42
C GLU A 453 -9.17 -35.94 1.67
N SER A 454 -8.47 -34.92 2.18
CA SER A 454 -7.02 -34.85 2.40
C SER A 454 -6.49 -35.74 3.53
N GLY A 455 -7.35 -36.37 4.33
CA GLY A 455 -6.95 -37.30 5.40
C GLY A 455 -6.20 -36.64 6.57
N LEU A 456 -6.26 -35.32 6.72
CA LEU A 456 -5.76 -34.60 7.89
C LEU A 456 -6.81 -34.65 9.00
N THR A 457 -6.39 -35.02 10.22
CA THR A 457 -7.27 -34.93 11.40
C THR A 457 -7.59 -33.47 11.71
N PRO A 458 -8.84 -33.12 12.04
CA PRO A 458 -9.23 -31.78 12.46
C PRO A 458 -8.33 -31.29 13.61
N PHE A 459 -8.03 -29.98 13.62
CA PHE A 459 -7.26 -29.36 14.69
C PHE A 459 -7.97 -29.53 16.04
N ASP A 460 -7.34 -30.25 16.97
CA ASP A 460 -7.89 -30.48 18.31
C ASP A 460 -7.59 -29.29 19.22
N TYR A 461 -8.50 -28.31 19.18
CA TYR A 461 -8.41 -27.08 19.96
C TYR A 461 -8.35 -27.34 21.48
N SER A 462 -9.03 -28.40 21.96
CA SER A 462 -9.04 -28.76 23.37
C SER A 462 -7.64 -29.14 23.87
N ARG A 463 -6.92 -29.97 23.09
CA ARG A 463 -5.52 -30.31 23.38
C ARG A 463 -4.56 -29.14 23.29
N PHE A 464 -4.81 -28.17 22.41
CA PHE A 464 -3.99 -26.97 22.30
C PHE A 464 -4.12 -26.09 23.55
N ILE A 465 -5.34 -25.91 24.05
CA ILE A 465 -5.64 -25.16 25.28
C ILE A 465 -5.12 -25.88 26.54
N ASP A 466 -5.15 -27.22 26.56
CA ASP A 466 -4.59 -28.03 27.64
C ASP A 466 -3.05 -28.18 27.57
N GLY A 467 -2.44 -27.77 26.45
CA GLY A 467 -0.99 -27.86 26.23
C GLY A 467 -0.17 -27.15 27.32
N PRO A 468 -0.47 -25.87 27.64
CA PRO A 468 0.20 -25.15 28.72
C PRO A 468 0.03 -25.78 30.11
N SER A 469 -1.11 -26.42 30.40
CA SER A 469 -1.37 -27.07 31.70
C SER A 469 -0.78 -28.47 31.80
N LEU A 470 -0.46 -29.13 30.67
CA LEU A 470 0.27 -30.39 30.61
C LEU A 470 1.78 -30.22 30.87
N PHE A 471 2.35 -29.04 30.58
CA PHE A 471 3.76 -28.73 30.83
C PHE A 471 3.89 -27.76 32.01
N ASN A 472 3.82 -28.29 33.23
CA ASN A 472 4.02 -27.54 34.48
C ASN A 472 5.50 -27.12 34.73
N SER A 473 6.33 -27.11 33.68
CA SER A 473 7.76 -26.82 33.70
C SER A 473 8.06 -25.52 32.99
N THR A 474 9.01 -24.74 33.53
CA THR A 474 9.56 -23.56 32.86
C THR A 474 10.00 -23.92 31.43
N ILE A 475 9.55 -23.15 30.44
CA ILE A 475 9.95 -23.34 29.05
C ILE A 475 11.43 -22.99 28.93
N THR A 476 12.22 -23.96 28.49
CA THR A 476 13.68 -23.91 28.37
C THR A 476 14.15 -23.99 26.92
N GLY A 477 13.26 -24.33 25.97
CA GLY A 477 13.61 -24.52 24.57
C GLY A 477 14.31 -25.85 24.29
N SER A 478 14.33 -26.75 25.28
CA SER A 478 14.89 -28.11 25.21
C SER A 478 13.83 -29.17 25.57
N GLU A 479 12.56 -28.90 25.31
CA GLU A 479 11.49 -29.84 25.58
C GLU A 479 11.57 -31.06 24.62
N PRO A 480 11.23 -32.28 25.07
CA PRO A 480 11.15 -33.42 24.18
C PRO A 480 9.98 -33.27 23.21
N LEU A 481 10.17 -33.66 21.94
CA LEU A 481 9.06 -33.69 20.99
C LEU A 481 7.96 -34.66 21.45
N PRO A 482 6.68 -34.36 21.16
CA PRO A 482 5.58 -35.27 21.43
C PRO A 482 5.85 -36.67 20.84
N PRO A 483 5.42 -37.76 21.50
CA PRO A 483 5.57 -39.12 20.97
C PRO A 483 4.98 -39.30 19.55
N THR A 484 3.95 -38.50 19.22
CA THR A 484 3.31 -38.46 17.91
C THR A 484 4.21 -37.93 16.78
N SER A 485 5.34 -37.30 17.12
CA SER A 485 6.32 -36.81 16.15
C SER A 485 7.28 -37.88 15.63
N TYR A 486 7.27 -39.08 16.22
CA TYR A 486 8.14 -40.18 15.84
C TYR A 486 7.41 -41.22 14.96
N PRO A 487 8.11 -41.84 13.98
CA PRO A 487 9.52 -41.69 13.65
C PRO A 487 9.80 -40.45 12.78
N LEU A 488 10.84 -39.68 13.14
CA LEU A 488 11.32 -38.52 12.38
C LEU A 488 11.90 -38.97 11.03
N LYS A 489 11.58 -38.23 9.96
CA LYS A 489 12.10 -38.50 8.60
C LYS A 489 12.99 -37.35 8.14
N PHE A 490 14.30 -37.53 8.28
CA PHE A 490 15.30 -36.54 7.88
C PHE A 490 15.58 -36.56 6.37
N ASN A 491 15.96 -35.41 5.82
CA ASN A 491 16.61 -35.32 4.51
C ASN A 491 18.08 -35.80 4.65
N LYS A 492 18.66 -36.32 3.57
CA LYS A 492 20.05 -36.83 3.56
C LYS A 492 21.13 -35.74 3.65
N LYS A 493 20.76 -34.46 3.70
CA LYS A 493 21.68 -33.33 3.62
C LYS A 493 21.84 -32.71 5.00
N THR A 494 23.05 -32.80 5.53
CA THR A 494 23.48 -32.15 6.76
C THR A 494 24.28 -30.91 6.37
N GLU A 495 23.89 -29.73 6.84
CA GLU A 495 24.59 -28.47 6.58
C GLU A 495 25.11 -27.88 7.88
N LEU A 496 26.33 -27.33 7.86
CA LEU A 496 26.95 -26.66 9.00
C LEU A 496 26.53 -25.19 9.04
N ILE A 497 26.10 -24.70 10.20
CA ILE A 497 25.78 -23.29 10.42
C ILE A 497 27.07 -22.45 10.31
N CYS A 498 27.04 -21.36 9.52
CA CYS A 498 28.16 -20.42 9.51
C CYS A 498 28.24 -19.63 10.83
N HIS A 499 29.44 -19.16 11.18
CA HIS A 499 29.69 -18.55 12.49
C HIS A 499 28.75 -17.38 12.83
N GLU A 500 28.44 -16.53 11.85
CA GLU A 500 27.56 -15.37 12.03
C GLU A 500 26.11 -15.76 12.37
N HIS A 501 25.57 -16.80 11.72
CA HIS A 501 24.23 -17.31 12.02
C HIS A 501 24.19 -18.04 13.36
N TYR A 502 25.28 -18.72 13.72
CA TYR A 502 25.42 -19.36 15.03
C TYR A 502 25.32 -18.34 16.16
N ASP A 503 26.06 -17.24 16.05
CA ASP A 503 26.05 -16.18 17.06
C ASP A 503 24.69 -15.49 17.15
N ALA A 504 24.03 -15.25 16.02
CA ALA A 504 22.68 -14.69 15.99
C ALA A 504 21.65 -15.62 16.68
N LEU A 505 21.70 -16.91 16.37
CA LEU A 505 20.82 -17.92 16.98
C LEU A 505 21.10 -18.03 18.48
N LYS A 506 22.37 -18.12 18.86
CA LYS A 506 22.81 -18.12 20.26
C LYS A 506 22.29 -16.89 21.02
N ASN A 507 22.43 -15.70 20.45
CA ASN A 507 21.94 -14.47 21.06
C ASN A 507 20.41 -14.44 21.18
N TYR A 508 19.67 -14.92 20.16
CA TYR A 508 18.22 -15.05 20.24
C TYR A 508 17.80 -15.95 21.39
N TYR A 509 18.40 -17.14 21.50
CA TYR A 509 18.09 -18.09 22.58
C TYR A 509 18.48 -17.54 23.95
N MET A 510 19.65 -16.91 24.06
CA MET A 510 20.08 -16.23 25.29
C MET A 510 19.13 -15.09 25.67
N ASN A 511 18.59 -14.32 24.72
CA ASN A 511 17.68 -13.23 25.06
C ASN A 511 16.25 -13.70 25.36
N THR A 512 15.79 -14.75 24.70
CA THR A 512 14.41 -15.23 24.76
C THR A 512 14.17 -16.13 25.98
N TYR A 513 15.19 -16.88 26.42
CA TYR A 513 15.04 -17.93 27.44
C TYR A 513 15.96 -17.77 28.69
N ALA A 514 16.68 -16.64 28.90
CA ALA A 514 17.65 -16.43 30.01
C ALA A 514 17.06 -16.15 31.41
N PRO A 515 17.84 -16.29 32.52
CA PRO A 515 19.28 -16.51 32.66
C PRO A 515 19.59 -17.78 33.49
N MET A 516 19.63 -18.95 32.86
CA MET A 516 20.14 -20.17 33.49
C MET A 516 20.84 -21.03 32.45
N THR A 517 22.11 -20.75 32.15
CA THR A 517 23.14 -21.74 31.76
C THR A 517 24.42 -21.00 31.37
N THR A 518 25.45 -21.12 32.21
CA THR A 518 26.78 -20.52 31.95
C THR A 518 27.68 -21.39 31.10
N ASN A 519 27.22 -22.58 30.66
CA ASN A 519 27.94 -23.47 29.75
C ASN A 519 26.93 -24.14 28.80
N THR A 520 26.68 -23.51 27.65
CA THR A 520 25.76 -24.01 26.62
C THR A 520 26.49 -24.12 25.29
N TYR A 521 26.42 -25.30 24.69
CA TYR A 521 26.87 -25.57 23.33
C TYR A 521 25.63 -25.84 22.47
N ILE A 522 25.45 -25.04 21.42
CA ILE A 522 24.45 -25.30 20.37
C ILE A 522 25.13 -26.19 19.33
N ASP A 523 24.53 -27.33 18.98
CA ASP A 523 25.04 -28.14 17.87
C ASP A 523 24.99 -27.32 16.57
N THR A 524 26.13 -27.24 15.87
CA THR A 524 26.28 -26.52 14.60
C THR A 524 25.70 -27.28 13.40
N THR A 525 25.16 -28.47 13.65
CA THR A 525 24.65 -29.40 12.65
C THR A 525 23.16 -29.17 12.40
N ILE A 526 22.79 -28.64 11.22
CA ILE A 526 21.38 -28.52 10.84
C ILE A 526 20.88 -29.87 10.30
N HIS A 527 19.85 -30.41 10.94
CA HIS A 527 19.03 -31.46 10.36
C HIS A 527 17.77 -30.85 9.73
N SER A 528 17.54 -31.15 8.45
CA SER A 528 16.29 -30.78 7.75
C SER A 528 15.34 -31.98 7.70
N PHE A 529 14.06 -31.73 7.97
CA PHE A 529 13.01 -32.75 7.96
C PHE A 529 12.30 -32.81 6.61
N LYS A 530 12.07 -34.02 6.09
CA LYS A 530 11.21 -34.25 4.92
C LYS A 530 9.74 -34.05 5.27
N LYS A 531 9.37 -34.46 6.48
CA LYS A 531 8.07 -34.23 7.10
C LYS A 531 8.17 -34.39 8.61
N ILE A 532 7.39 -33.63 9.36
CA ILE A 532 7.24 -33.79 10.80
C ILE A 532 5.78 -33.61 11.21
N THR A 533 5.28 -34.48 12.08
CA THR A 533 3.94 -34.32 12.65
C THR A 533 4.09 -33.72 14.05
N LEU A 534 3.57 -32.52 14.27
CA LEU A 534 3.60 -31.86 15.57
C LEU A 534 2.15 -31.66 16.03
N LEU A 535 1.81 -32.20 17.20
CA LEU A 535 0.47 -32.07 17.80
C LEU A 535 -0.69 -32.42 16.83
N GLY A 536 -0.48 -33.45 15.99
CA GLY A 536 -1.48 -33.91 15.01
C GLY A 536 -1.50 -33.16 13.67
N GLN A 537 -0.72 -32.08 13.54
CA GLN A 537 -0.56 -31.35 12.28
C GLN A 537 0.68 -31.82 11.52
N LEU A 538 0.54 -32.06 10.21
CA LEU A 538 1.64 -32.47 9.34
C LEU A 538 2.31 -31.25 8.71
N TYR A 539 3.61 -31.10 8.96
CA TYR A 539 4.45 -30.07 8.35
C TYR A 539 5.39 -30.72 7.33
N GLN A 540 5.35 -30.24 6.08
CA GLN A 540 6.22 -30.71 4.99
C GLN A 540 6.61 -29.53 4.07
N PRO A 541 7.81 -29.55 3.46
CA PRO A 541 8.20 -28.53 2.49
C PRO A 541 7.28 -28.54 1.25
N ALA A 542 7.05 -27.36 0.66
CA ALA A 542 6.34 -27.23 -0.60
C ALA A 542 7.12 -27.94 -1.73
N SER A 543 6.43 -28.62 -2.64
CA SER A 543 7.07 -29.28 -3.79
C SER A 543 7.48 -28.25 -4.84
N ASP A 544 8.57 -28.52 -5.57
CA ASP A 544 9.21 -27.63 -6.56
C ASP A 544 8.30 -27.10 -7.69
N ASN A 545 7.04 -27.52 -7.77
CA ASN A 545 6.05 -27.05 -8.74
C ASN A 545 4.97 -26.12 -8.16
N SER A 546 5.11 -25.64 -6.92
CA SER A 546 4.17 -24.69 -6.32
C SER A 546 4.76 -23.28 -6.23
N LEU A 547 4.02 -22.30 -6.74
CA LEU A 547 4.37 -20.87 -6.83
C LEU A 547 4.32 -20.13 -5.47
N SER A 548 4.37 -20.84 -4.33
CA SER A 548 4.40 -20.24 -3.00
C SER A 548 5.80 -20.27 -2.41
N SER A 549 6.37 -19.09 -2.17
CA SER A 549 7.64 -18.90 -1.48
C SER A 549 7.49 -19.14 0.03
N SER A 550 7.28 -20.39 0.43
CA SER A 550 7.32 -20.78 1.85
C SER A 550 8.72 -21.33 2.20
N PRO A 551 9.27 -21.04 3.40
CA PRO A 551 10.60 -21.47 3.79
C PRO A 551 10.71 -23.01 3.75
N SER A 552 11.71 -23.50 3.03
CA SER A 552 12.03 -24.92 2.96
C SER A 552 13.06 -25.24 4.03
N SER A 553 12.59 -25.89 5.11
CA SER A 553 13.32 -26.65 6.16
C SER A 553 13.01 -26.17 7.57
N PHE A 554 12.64 -27.10 8.45
CA PHE A 554 12.72 -26.93 9.90
C PHE A 554 14.15 -27.29 10.34
N ILE A 555 14.76 -26.43 11.16
CA ILE A 555 16.12 -26.64 11.69
C ILE A 555 16.04 -27.32 13.06
N GLN A 556 16.81 -28.39 13.25
CA GLN A 556 17.15 -28.94 14.56
C GLN A 556 18.45 -28.31 15.05
N ALA A 557 18.48 -27.90 16.31
CA ALA A 557 19.70 -27.72 17.08
C ALA A 557 19.56 -28.54 18.37
N ASP A 558 20.49 -29.47 18.62
CA ASP A 558 20.47 -30.30 19.82
C ASP A 558 21.02 -29.51 21.03
N TYR A 559 20.28 -29.58 22.13
CA TYR A 559 20.68 -29.05 23.42
C TYR A 559 21.25 -30.18 24.29
N VAL A 560 22.49 -30.06 24.74
CA VAL A 560 23.08 -30.97 25.74
C VAL A 560 23.35 -30.19 27.01
N LYS A 561 22.59 -30.48 28.06
CA LYS A 561 22.90 -30.02 29.42
C LYS A 561 23.95 -30.98 29.97
N ASP A 562 25.11 -30.47 30.38
CA ASP A 562 26.17 -31.31 30.97
C ASP A 562 25.77 -31.68 32.41
N THR A 563 24.80 -32.58 32.52
CA THR A 563 24.42 -33.29 33.74
C THR A 563 24.64 -34.76 33.48
N MET A 564 25.18 -35.51 34.45
CA MET A 564 25.50 -36.95 34.33
C MET A 564 24.30 -37.89 34.06
N GLN A 565 23.18 -37.35 33.57
CA GLN A 565 22.04 -38.04 33.00
C GLN A 565 21.78 -37.37 31.65
N GLY A 566 22.07 -38.08 30.56
CA GLY A 566 22.04 -37.56 29.19
C GLY A 566 20.62 -37.30 28.68
N ASP A 567 20.02 -36.20 29.12
CA ASP A 567 18.77 -35.68 28.57
C ASP A 567 19.08 -34.73 27.41
N SER A 568 18.68 -35.12 26.18
CA SER A 568 18.69 -34.27 25.00
C SER A 568 17.28 -33.73 24.69
N GLY A 569 17.20 -32.44 24.35
CA GLY A 569 15.96 -31.72 24.09
C GLY A 569 15.93 -31.07 22.71
N LEU A 570 14.73 -30.91 22.12
CA LEU A 570 14.54 -30.56 20.71
C LEU A 570 13.95 -29.15 20.54
N GLY A 571 14.73 -28.23 20.00
CA GLY A 571 14.24 -26.92 19.55
C GLY A 571 13.95 -26.91 18.06
N ILE A 572 12.73 -26.55 17.65
CA ILE A 572 12.35 -26.36 16.25
C ILE A 572 12.20 -24.86 15.98
N CYS A 573 13.04 -24.30 15.11
CA CYS A 573 12.85 -22.95 14.57
C CYS A 573 12.37 -23.03 13.11
N PRO A 574 11.30 -22.29 12.72
CA PRO A 574 11.02 -22.03 11.31
C PRO A 574 12.13 -21.13 10.72
N THR A 575 12.50 -21.36 9.45
CA THR A 575 13.52 -20.56 8.74
C THR A 575 12.94 -19.33 8.07
#